data_AF-A0A9E6WEQ4-F1
#
_entry.id   AF-A0A9E6WEQ4-F1
#
_cell.length_a   1.000
_cell.length_b   1.000
_cell.length_c   1.000
_cell.angle_alpha   90.00
_cell.angle_beta   90.00
_cell.angle_gamma   90.00
#
_symmetry.space_group_name_H-M   'P 1'
#
loop_
_entity.id
_entity.type
_entity.pdbx_description
1 polymer ?
#
loop_
_entity_poly.entity_id
_entity_poly.type
_entity_poly.pdbx_seq_one_letter_code
_entity_poly.pdbx_strand_id
1 'polypeptide(L)' 'GGETSGAVTQALGVADLDIGPEIAPGVPWCFATSGGRPIALALKSGNFGATSFFTDALTALEPA' A
#
# COMPACT_ATOMS: atom_id res chain seq x y z
N GLY A 1 -6.93 7.76 2.34
CA GLY A 1 -8.31 7.31 2.05
C GLY A 1 -8.45 7.06 0.57
N GLY A 2 -9.60 6.54 0.11
CA GLY A 2 -9.80 6.04 -1.25
C GLY A 2 -9.48 7.06 -2.35
N GLU A 3 -10.05 8.27 -2.30
CA GLU A 3 -9.78 9.29 -3.34
C GLU A 3 -8.30 9.71 -3.37
N THR A 4 -7.67 9.85 -2.20
CA THR A 4 -6.23 10.15 -2.11
C THR A 4 -5.38 9.05 -2.71
N SER A 5 -5.71 7.79 -2.40
CA SER A 5 -5.00 6.63 -2.93
C SER A 5 -5.11 6.55 -4.45
N GLY A 6 -6.30 6.81 -5.02
CA GLY A 6 -6.49 6.84 -6.47
C GLY A 6 -5.69 7.93 -7.17
N ALA A 7 -5.65 9.15 -6.61
CA ALA A 7 -4.85 10.23 -7.18
C ALA A 7 -3.34 9.92 -7.16
N VAL A 8 -2.84 9.30 -6.07
CA VAL A 8 -1.42 8.92 -5.94
C VAL A 8 -1.05 7.81 -6.92
N THR A 9 -1.84 6.73 -7.01
CA THR A 9 -1.53 5.63 -7.94
C THR A 9 -1.59 6.08 -9.40
N GLN A 10 -2.54 6.96 -9.75
CA GLN A 10 -2.61 7.56 -11.09
C GLN A 10 -1.39 8.43 -11.40
N ALA A 11 -0.96 9.27 -10.45
CA ALA A 11 0.24 10.09 -10.64
C ALA A 11 1.53 9.27 -10.76
N LEU A 12 1.58 8.09 -10.11
CA LEU A 12 2.67 7.12 -10.24
C LEU A 12 2.56 6.26 -11.51
N GLY A 13 1.50 6.40 -12.31
CA GLY A 13 1.30 5.59 -13.51
C GLY A 13 1.12 4.09 -13.23
N VAL A 14 0.56 3.75 -12.07
CA VAL A 14 0.29 2.36 -11.68
C VAL A 14 -1.00 1.88 -12.34
N ALA A 15 -0.89 0.87 -13.21
CA ALA A 15 -2.04 0.28 -13.92
C ALA A 15 -2.50 -1.05 -13.31
N ASP A 16 -1.58 -1.76 -12.66
CA ASP A 16 -1.77 -3.09 -12.09
C ASP A 16 -1.08 -3.18 -10.71
N LEU A 17 -1.61 -4.07 -9.88
CA LEU A 17 -1.13 -4.32 -8.52
C LEU A 17 -1.09 -5.82 -8.27
N ASP A 18 0.05 -6.30 -7.79
CA ASP A 18 0.18 -7.62 -7.19
C ASP A 18 -0.21 -7.56 -5.71
N ILE A 19 -1.19 -8.37 -5.31
CA ILE A 19 -1.68 -8.38 -3.92
C ILE A 19 -0.78 -9.26 -3.05
N GLY A 20 -0.25 -8.65 -2.00
CA GLY A 20 0.64 -9.26 -1.04
C GLY A 20 -0.03 -9.59 0.30
N PRO A 21 0.78 -9.82 1.36
CA PRO A 21 0.27 -10.13 2.69
C PRO A 21 -0.53 -8.98 3.29
N GLU A 22 -1.44 -9.32 4.20
CA GLU A 22 -2.30 -8.36 4.87
C GLU A 22 -1.57 -7.62 6.00
N ILE A 23 -1.67 -6.29 6.03
CA ILE A 23 -1.12 -5.45 7.12
C ILE A 23 -2.16 -5.34 8.25
N ALA A 24 -3.42 -5.10 7.86
CA ALA A 24 -4.57 -4.99 8.74
C ALA A 24 -5.83 -5.43 7.98
N PRO A 25 -6.94 -5.78 8.66
CA PRO A 25 -8.15 -6.26 8.01
C PRO A 25 -8.63 -5.33 6.88
N GLY A 26 -8.66 -5.83 5.65
CA GLY A 26 -9.02 -5.10 4.43
C GLY A 26 -7.93 -4.20 3.84
N VAL A 27 -6.68 -4.30 4.32
CA VAL A 27 -5.56 -3.46 3.87
C VAL A 27 -4.31 -4.32 3.65
N PRO A 28 -4.15 -4.91 2.46
CA PRO A 28 -2.94 -5.62 2.10
C PRO A 28 -1.81 -4.70 1.66
N TRP A 29 -0.58 -5.23 1.71
CA TRP A 29 0.49 -4.73 0.87
C TRP A 29 0.15 -5.00 -0.60
N CYS A 30 0.39 -4.01 -1.45
CA CYS A 30 0.29 -4.13 -2.89
C CYS A 30 1.65 -3.80 -3.51
N PHE A 31 2.04 -4.52 -4.55
CA PHE A 31 3.30 -4.29 -5.27
C PHE A 31 3.01 -3.90 -6.71
N ALA A 32 3.86 -3.05 -7.28
CA ALA A 32 3.72 -2.59 -8.66
C ALA A 32 5.08 -2.24 -9.25
N THR A 33 5.12 -2.03 -10.57
CA THR A 33 6.24 -1.36 -11.24
C THR A 33 5.82 0.01 -11.72
N SER A 34 6.54 1.06 -11.30
CA SER A 34 6.35 2.44 -11.76
C SER A 34 7.65 3.00 -12.31
N GLY A 35 7.63 3.50 -13.54
CA GLY A 35 8.83 4.04 -14.20
C GLY A 35 10.01 3.05 -14.27
N GLY A 36 9.71 1.75 -14.37
CA GLY A 36 10.71 0.67 -14.37
C GLY A 36 11.28 0.32 -12.99
N ARG A 37 10.70 0.82 -11.90
CA ARG A 37 11.13 0.53 -10.52
C ARG A 37 10.04 -0.20 -9.74
N PRO A 38 10.39 -1.23 -8.96
CA PRO A 38 9.44 -1.86 -8.05
C PRO A 38 9.06 -0.89 -6.93
N ILE A 39 7.77 -0.87 -6.59
CA ILE A 39 7.24 -0.08 -5.48
C ILE A 39 6.31 -0.95 -4.63
N ALA A 40 6.28 -0.67 -3.33
CA ALA A 40 5.32 -1.22 -2.39
C ALA A 40 4.33 -0.13 -1.96
N LEU A 41 3.05 -0.46 -1.90
CA LEU A 41 1.95 0.45 -1.64
C LEU A 41 1.00 -0.15 -0.60
N ALA A 42 0.64 0.65 0.41
CA ALA A 42 -0.41 0.31 1.37
C ALA A 42 -1.62 1.26 1.15
N LEU A 43 -2.65 0.79 0.45
CA LEU A 43 -3.80 1.61 0.05
C LEU A 43 -4.93 1.54 1.09
N LYS A 44 -4.79 2.36 2.14
CA LYS A 44 -5.71 2.35 3.29
C LYS A 44 -6.95 3.23 3.09
N SER A 45 -8.14 2.65 3.25
CA SER A 45 -9.38 3.41 3.48
C SER A 45 -9.29 4.27 4.75
N GLY A 46 -10.01 5.40 4.78
CA GLY A 46 -9.86 6.43 5.83
C GLY A 46 -9.88 5.88 7.26
N ASN A 47 -10.87 5.04 7.57
CA ASN A 47 -11.13 4.52 8.92
C ASN A 47 -10.54 3.13 9.21
N PHE A 48 -9.70 2.57 8.33
CA PHE A 48 -9.17 1.20 8.50
C PHE A 48 -7.86 1.19 9.28
N GLY A 49 -7.53 0.07 9.93
CA GLY A 49 -6.29 -0.10 10.69
C GLY A 49 -6.30 0.53 12.08
N ALA A 50 -5.39 0.07 12.93
CA ALA A 50 -5.17 0.60 14.27
C ALA A 50 -4.34 1.91 14.23
N THR A 51 -4.23 2.60 15.36
CA THR A 51 -3.34 3.76 15.51
C THR A 51 -1.88 3.44 15.18
N SER A 52 -1.47 2.18 15.36
CA SER A 52 -0.13 1.66 15.04
C SER A 52 0.11 1.34 13.56
N PHE A 53 -0.90 1.45 12.70
CA PHE A 53 -0.89 0.91 11.33
C PHE A 53 0.37 1.24 10.53
N PHE A 54 0.88 2.48 10.60
CA PHE A 54 2.06 2.87 9.84
C PHE A 54 3.34 2.18 10.33
N THR A 55 3.48 1.98 11.64
CA THR A 55 4.59 1.23 12.22
C THR A 55 4.45 -0.24 11.88
N ASP A 56 3.25 -0.81 12.01
CA ASP A 56 2.97 -2.21 11.67
C ASP A 56 3.28 -2.49 10.19
N ALA A 57 2.88 -1.58 9.29
CA ALA A 57 3.19 -1.65 7.87
C ALA A 57 4.69 -1.64 7.62
N LEU A 58 5.42 -0.70 8.24
CA LEU A 58 6.88 -0.58 8.05
C LEU A 58 7.59 -1.84 8.54
N THR A 59 7.26 -2.32 9.73
CA THR A 59 7.82 -3.57 10.28
C THR A 59 7.51 -4.77 9.39
N ALA A 60 6.35 -4.81 8.74
CA ALA A 60 6.00 -5.88 7.81
C ALA A 60 6.75 -5.82 6.46
N LEU A 61 7.37 -4.68 6.12
CA LEU A 61 8.12 -4.48 4.88
C LEU A 61 9.64 -4.68 5.07
N GLU A 62 10.14 -4.47 6.28
CA GLU A 62 11.56 -4.67 6.58
C GLU A 62 11.92 -6.16 6.56
N PRO A 63 12.99 -6.56 5.83
CA PRO A 63 13.53 -7.91 5.97
C PRO A 63 14.04 -8.12 7.39
N ALA A 64 13.78 -9.30 7.96
CA ALA A 64 14.28 -9.70 9.27
C ALA A 64 15.82 -9.67 9.36
#